data_AF-A0A973JY46-F1
#
_entry.id   AF-A0A973JY46-F1
#
_cell.length_a   1.000
_cell.length_b   1.000
_cell.length_c   1.000
_cell.angle_alpha   90.00
_cell.angle_beta   90.00
_cell.angle_gamma   90.00
#
_symmetry.space_group_name_H-M   'P 1'
#
loop_
_entity.id
_entity.type
_entity.pdbx_description
1 polymer ?
#
loop_
_entity_poly.entity_id
_entity_poly.type
_entity_poly.pdbx_seq_one_letter_code
_entity_poly.pdbx_strand_id
1 'polypeptide(L)'
;MPDVRLASSQGKWILLTTVLGSSMAMLDSTVVNVALPRIGEDLDADLAALQWTINAYMLTLAGLILLGGSLGDRYGRRKVFVVG
;
A
#
# COMPACT_ATOMS: atom_id res chain seq x y z
N MET A 1 1.44 2.06 -26.16
CA MET A 1 1.05 0.94 -25.27
C MET A 1 0.35 -0.08 -26.16
N PRO A 2 0.73 -1.36 -26.20
CA PRO A 2 -0.01 -2.32 -27.01
C PRO A 2 -1.43 -2.42 -26.45
N ASP A 3 -2.43 -2.36 -27.33
CA ASP A 3 -3.85 -2.46 -26.96
C ASP A 3 -4.15 -3.85 -26.41
N VAL A 4 -3.86 -4.07 -25.13
CA VAL A 4 -4.21 -5.31 -24.44
C VAL A 4 -5.73 -5.34 -24.34
N ARG A 5 -6.36 -6.12 -25.21
CA ARG A 5 -7.79 -6.42 -25.09
C ARG A 5 -8.04 -7.01 -23.71
N LEU A 6 -8.82 -6.33 -22.87
CA LEU A 6 -9.16 -6.76 -21.50
C LEU A 6 -9.77 -8.17 -21.45
N ALA A 7 -10.41 -8.60 -22.55
CA ALA A 7 -10.96 -9.93 -22.71
C ALA A 7 -9.91 -11.04 -22.91
N SER A 8 -8.67 -10.70 -23.26
CA SER A 8 -7.58 -11.67 -23.40
C SER A 8 -7.13 -12.23 -22.05
N SER A 9 -6.60 -13.46 -22.02
CA SER A 9 -6.07 -14.07 -20.80
C SER A 9 -5.02 -13.18 -20.11
N GLN A 10 -4.21 -12.45 -20.89
CA GLN A 10 -3.19 -11.55 -20.36
C GLN A 10 -3.80 -10.28 -19.72
N GLY A 11 -4.87 -9.73 -20.31
CA GLY A 11 -5.61 -8.61 -19.72
C GLY A 11 -6.31 -8.97 -18.40
N LYS A 12 -6.89 -10.17 -18.32
CA LYS A 12 -7.50 -10.70 -17.09
C LYS A 12 -6.48 -10.85 -15.96
N TRP A 13 -5.29 -11.36 -16.26
CA TRP A 13 -4.21 -11.48 -15.28
C TRP A 13 -3.74 -10.11 -14.76
N ILE A 14 -3.57 -9.12 -15.64
CA ILE A 14 -3.20 -7.76 -15.22
C ILE A 14 -4.27 -7.17 -14.29
N LEU A 15 -5.55 -7.30 -14.64
CA LEU A 15 -6.66 -6.85 -13.80
C LEU A 15 -6.66 -7.54 -12.44
N LEU A 16 -6.55 -8.87 -12.42
CA LEU A 16 -6.52 -9.66 -11.19
C LEU A 16 -5.38 -9.20 -10.26
N THR A 17 -4.16 -9.08 -10.79
CA THR A 17 -2.99 -8.68 -10.01
C THR A 17 -3.14 -7.25 -9.47
N THR A 18 -3.69 -6.33 -10.26
CA THR A 18 -3.91 -4.95 -9.83
C THR A 18 -4.97 -4.87 -8.73
N VAL A 19 -6.09 -5.59 -8.90
CA VAL A 19 -7.18 -5.65 -7.90
C VAL A 19 -6.70 -6.27 -6.60
N LEU A 20 -5.94 -7.37 -6.67
CA LEU A 20 -5.36 -8.00 -5.48
C LEU A 20 -4.38 -7.07 -4.76
N GLY A 21 -3.49 -6.40 -5.51
CA GLY A 21 -2.55 -5.42 -4.94
C GLY A 21 -3.28 -4.27 -4.24
N SER A 22 -4.29 -3.68 -4.89
CA SER A 22 -5.11 -2.61 -4.29
C SER A 22 -5.87 -3.10 -3.05
N SER A 23 -6.38 -4.33 -3.07
CA SER A 23 -7.09 -4.91 -1.93
C SER A 23 -6.16 -5.11 -0.73
N MET A 24 -4.93 -5.59 -0.93
CA MET A 24 -3.94 -5.72 0.14
C MET A 24 -3.57 -4.36 0.74
N ALA A 25 -3.42 -3.32 -0.09
CA ALA A 25 -3.16 -1.97 0.41
C ALA A 25 -4.31 -1.42 1.28
N MET A 26 -5.57 -1.71 0.93
CA MET A 26 -6.71 -1.38 1.78
C MET A 26 -6.69 -2.14 3.12
N LEU A 27 -6.34 -3.43 3.10
CA LEU A 27 -6.23 -4.23 4.32
C LEU A 27 -5.14 -3.68 5.24
N ASP A 28 -3.98 -3.30 4.72
CA ASP A 28 -2.88 -2.72 5.50
C ASP A 28 -3.32 -1.47 6.29
N SER A 29 -3.96 -0.52 5.59
CA SER A 29 -4.51 0.68 6.23
C SER A 29 -5.57 0.35 7.28
N THR A 30 -6.34 -0.72 7.12
CA THR A 30 -7.40 -1.09 8.07
C THR A 30 -6.82 -1.78 9.31
N VAL A 31 -5.83 -2.67 9.12
CA VAL A 31 -5.14 -3.37 10.21
C VAL A 31 -4.47 -2.39 11.15
N VAL A 32 -3.77 -1.38 10.63
CA VAL A 32 -3.11 -0.36 11.45
C VAL A 32 -4.14 0.41 12.30
N ASN A 33 -5.27 0.80 11.71
CA ASN A 33 -6.33 1.51 12.45
C ASN A 33 -7.01 0.64 13.52
N VAL A 34 -7.15 -0.67 13.28
CA VAL A 34 -7.76 -1.61 14.24
C VAL A 34 -6.78 -2.01 15.36
N ALA A 35 -5.50 -2.15 15.04
CA ALA A 35 -4.46 -2.52 16.01
C ALA A 35 -4.07 -1.35 16.92
N LEU A 36 -4.18 -0.11 16.44
CA LEU A 36 -3.80 1.09 17.19
C LEU A 36 -4.44 1.22 18.58
N PRO A 37 -5.77 1.09 18.76
CA PRO A 37 -6.38 1.18 20.08
C PRO A 37 -5.92 0.05 21.01
N ARG A 38 -5.63 -1.15 20.47
CA ARG A 38 -5.08 -2.28 21.25
C ARG A 38 -3.67 -1.97 21.76
N ILE A 39 -2.82 -1.40 20.90
CA ILE A 39 -1.47 -0.95 21.24
C ILE A 39 -1.51 0.19 22.28
N GLY A 40 -2.50 1.08 22.18
CA GLY A 40 -2.72 2.16 23.15
C GLY A 40 -3.14 1.65 24.53
N GLU A 41 -4.07 0.69 24.58
CA GLU A 41 -4.50 0.03 25.81
C GLU A 41 -3.37 -0.78 26.46
N ASP A 42 -2.57 -1.51 25.68
CA ASP A 42 -1.49 -2.36 26.20
C ASP A 42 -0.26 -1.58 26.69
N LEU A 43 -0.05 -0.34 26.21
CA LEU A 43 1.11 0.51 26.56
C LEU A 43 0.77 1.69 27.50
N ASP A 44 -0.48 1.83 27.93
CA ASP A 44 -0.98 3.00 28.68
C ASP A 44 -0.63 4.32 27.95
N ALA A 45 -0.67 4.28 26.61
CA ALA A 45 -0.16 5.34 25.77
C ALA A 45 -1.20 6.47 25.62
N ASP A 46 -0.79 7.69 25.93
CA ASP A 46 -1.64 8.88 25.82
C ASP A 46 -2.10 9.14 24.37
N LEU A 47 -3.23 9.84 24.19
CA LEU A 47 -3.84 10.14 22.89
C LEU A 47 -2.84 10.77 21.90
N ALA A 48 -1.91 11.57 22.41
CA ALA A 48 -0.83 12.18 21.64
C ALA A 48 0.11 11.15 21.00
N ALA A 49 0.42 10.04 21.69
CA ALA A 49 1.26 8.97 21.19
C ALA A 49 0.56 8.16 20.07
N LEU A 50 -0.74 7.93 20.21
CA LEU A 50 -1.56 7.31 19.16
C LEU A 50 -1.60 8.17 17.89
N GLN A 51 -1.83 9.49 18.03
CA GLN A 51 -1.77 10.41 16.89
C GLN A 51 -0.39 10.45 16.23
N TRP A 52 0.68 10.45 17.03
CA TRP A 52 2.04 10.41 16.49
C TRP A 52 2.34 9.12 15.73
N THR A 53 1.80 7.98 16.18
CA THR A 53 1.95 6.69 15.50
C THR A 53 1.27 6.72 14.12
N ILE A 54 0.05 7.26 14.02
CA ILE A 54 -0.64 7.43 12.73
C ILE A 54 0.15 8.37 11.82
N ASN A 55 0.63 9.50 12.35
CA ASN A 55 1.40 10.46 11.57
C ASN A 55 2.71 9.86 11.04
N ALA A 56 3.43 9.08 11.85
CA ALA A 56 4.64 8.39 11.43
C ALA A 56 4.35 7.34 10.33
N TYR A 57 3.28 6.56 10.50
CA TYR A 57 2.81 5.62 9.47
C TYR A 57 2.46 6.35 8.15
N MET A 58 1.68 7.44 8.21
CA MET A 58 1.34 8.22 7.03
C MET A 58 2.56 8.84 6.34
N LEU A 59 3.51 9.38 7.12
CA LEU A 59 4.71 10.02 6.59
C LEU A 59 5.61 9.00 5.88
N THR A 60 5.84 7.85 6.50
CA THR A 60 6.63 6.76 5.91
C THR A 60 5.95 6.20 4.67
N LEU A 61 4.64 5.97 4.72
CA LEU A 61 3.84 5.51 3.58
C LEU A 61 3.91 6.50 2.41
N ALA A 62 3.71 7.80 2.67
CA ALA A 62 3.80 8.83 1.64
C ALA A 62 5.21 8.88 0.99
N GLY A 63 6.26 8.79 1.80
CA GLY A 63 7.64 8.72 1.32
C GLY A 63 7.88 7.49 0.44
N LEU A 64 7.42 6.32 0.87
CA LEU A 64 7.57 5.07 0.13
C LEU A 64 6.74 5.04 -1.16
N ILE A 65 5.54 5.62 -1.19
CA ILE A 65 4.72 5.75 -2.41
C ILE A 65 5.44 6.63 -3.43
N LEU A 66 5.99 7.78 -3.02
CA LEU A 66 6.75 8.65 -3.92
C LEU A 66 8.01 7.97 -4.44
N LEU A 67 8.74 7.26 -3.58
CA LEU A 67 9.91 6.46 -3.96
C LEU A 67 9.52 5.35 -4.93
N GLY A 68 8.51 4.55 -4.60
CA GLY A 68 8.01 3.45 -5.44
C GLY A 68 7.47 3.94 -6.78
N GLY A 69 6.78 5.08 -6.81
CA GLY A 69 6.32 5.73 -8.04
C GLY A 69 7.50 6.16 -8.92
N SER A 70 8.49 6.84 -8.34
CA SER A 70 9.70 7.28 -9.07
C SER A 70 10.54 6.09 -9.57
N LEU A 71 10.68 5.02 -8.78
CA LEU A 71 11.32 3.78 -9.20
C LEU A 71 10.50 3.10 -10.31
N GLY A 72 9.17 3.10 -10.21
CA GLY A 72 8.26 2.51 -11.18
C GLY A 72 8.33 3.18 -12.55
N ASP A 73 8.48 4.51 -12.55
CA ASP A 73 8.64 5.28 -13.77
C ASP A 73 10.04 5.11 -14.39
N ARG A 74 11.09 4.93 -13.58
CA ARG A 74 12.47 4.76 -14.07
C ARG A 74 12.85 3.34 -14.48
N TYR A 75 12.41 2.33 -13.73
CA TYR A 75 12.79 0.92 -13.92
C TYR A 75 11.67 0.05 -14.50
N GLY A 76 10.47 0.61 -14.64
CA GLY A 76 9.30 -0.06 -15.19
C GLY A 76 8.35 -0.59 -14.11
N ARG A 77 7.08 -0.17 -14.19
CA ARG A 77 6.00 -0.43 -13.22
C ARG A 77 5.86 -1.91 -12.84
N ARG A 78 6.04 -2.84 -13.79
CA ARG A 78 5.96 -4.29 -13.53
C ARG A 78 7.07 -4.81 -12.62
N LYS A 79 8.32 -4.33 -12.77
CA LYS A 79 9.44 -4.81 -11.94
C LYS A 79 9.30 -4.32 -10.51
N VAL A 80 8.91 -3.07 -10.34
CA VAL A 80 8.74 -2.46 -9.02
C VAL A 80 7.56 -3.08 -8.27
N PHE A 81 6.46 -3.37 -8.97
CA PHE A 81 5.30 -4.07 -8.39
C PHE A 81 5.59 -5.52 -7.97
N VAL A 82 6.58 -6.19 -8.56
CA VAL A 82 6.93 -7.57 -8.18
C VAL A 82 7.92 -7.61 -7.01
N VAL A 83 8.68 -6.53 -6.80
CA VAL A 83 9.67 -6.43 -5.72
C VAL A 83 9.03 -5.94 -4.42
N GLY A 84 8.03 -5.05 -4.51
CA GLY A 84 7.21 -4.61 -3.37
C GLY A 84 6.00 -5.50 -3.17
#